data_AF-W0I7U7-F1
#
_entry.id   AF-W0I7U7-F1
#
_cell.length_a   1.000
_cell.length_b   1.000
_cell.length_c   1.000
_cell.angle_alpha   90.00
_cell.angle_beta   90.00
_cell.angle_gamma   90.00
#
_symmetry.space_group_name_H-M   'P 1'
#
loop_
_entity.id
_entity.type
_entity.pdbx_description
1 polymer ?
#
loop_
_entity_poly.entity_id
_entity_poly.type
_entity_poly.pdbx_seq_one_letter_code
_entity_poly.pdbx_strand_id
1 'polypeptide(L)'
;MKVKLAYPNHIVEITEKEVYLFNGKLVSAPLDEVLYYAYGKDAVLPEELKKVAHDVLRVFNSISDEGNALKFVIPDFSRRVTA
;
A
#
# COMPACT_ATOMS: atom_id res chain seq x y z
N MET A 1 -4.84 -3.01 -12.39
CA MET A 1 -5.92 -2.75 -11.41
C MET A 1 -5.77 -1.32 -10.91
N LYS A 2 -6.88 -0.59 -10.77
CA LYS A 2 -6.89 0.80 -10.27
C LYS A 2 -7.99 0.93 -9.22
N VAL A 3 -7.60 1.23 -7.99
CA VAL A 3 -8.49 1.35 -6.83
C VAL A 3 -8.43 2.77 -6.32
N LYS A 4 -9.58 3.34 -5.97
CA LYS A 4 -9.65 4.69 -5.41
C LYS A 4 -10.29 4.64 -4.04
N LEU A 5 -9.61 5.22 -3.07
CA LEU A 5 -10.11 5.45 -1.72
C LEU A 5 -10.39 6.93 -1.57
N ALA A 6 -11.67 7.27 -1.43
CA ALA A 6 -12.09 8.64 -1.21
C ALA A 6 -12.24 8.88 0.30
N TYR A 7 -11.44 9.79 0.84
CA TYR A 7 -11.58 10.31 2.19
C TYR A 7 -12.26 11.69 2.13
N PRO A 8 -12.80 12.19 3.25
CA PRO A 8 -13.48 13.50 3.26
C PRO A 8 -12.61 14.66 2.75
N ASN A 9 -11.30 14.62 2.99
CA ASN A 9 -10.37 15.71 2.71
C ASN A 9 -9.27 15.35 1.68
N HIS A 10 -9.14 14.08 1.30
CA HIS A 10 -8.10 13.63 0.38
C HIS A 10 -8.54 12.38 -0.38
N ILE A 11 -7.86 12.10 -1.50
CA ILE A 11 -8.14 10.92 -2.32
C ILE A 11 -6.84 10.13 -2.47
N VAL A 12 -6.92 8.82 -2.27
CA VAL A 12 -5.83 7.89 -2.55
C VAL A 12 -6.20 7.08 -3.79
N GLU A 13 -5.29 7.02 -4.74
CA GLU A 13 -5.38 6.18 -5.92
C GLU A 13 -4.27 5.14 -5.88
N ILE A 14 -4.65 3.87 -5.87
CA ILE A 14 -3.74 2.72 -5.89
C ILE A 14 -3.74 2.17 -7.30
N THR A 15 -2.57 2.11 -7.91
CA THR A 15 -2.32 1.44 -9.18
C THR A 15 -1.54 0.16 -8.96
N GLU A 16 -1.19 -0.57 -10.02
CA GLU A 16 -0.42 -1.82 -9.89
C GLU A 16 1.00 -1.61 -9.36
N LYS A 17 1.55 -0.40 -9.50
CA LYS A 17 2.96 -0.11 -9.16
C LYS A 17 3.12 1.04 -8.18
N GLU A 18 2.18 1.98 -8.18
CA GLU A 18 2.31 3.23 -7.43
C GLU A 18 1.03 3.57 -6.69
N VAL A 19 1.19 4.28 -5.57
CA VAL A 19 0.12 4.87 -4.78
C VAL A 19 0.25 6.39 -4.88
N TYR A 20 -0.85 7.02 -5.28
CA TYR A 20 -0.98 8.47 -5.34
C TYR A 20 -1.90 8.92 -4.22
N LEU A 21 -1.48 9.93 -3.47
CA LEU A 21 -2.28 10.63 -2.49
C LEU A 21 -2.45 12.08 -2.94
N PHE A 22 -3.71 12.50 -3.03
CA PHE A 22 -4.08 13.86 -3.35
C PHE A 22 -4.72 14.52 -2.12
N ASN A 23 -3.95 15.38 -1.45
CA ASN A 23 -4.38 16.13 -0.27
C ASN A 23 -4.01 17.62 -0.44
N GLY A 24 -4.53 18.26 -1.48
CA GLY A 24 -4.11 19.60 -1.93
C GLY A 24 -2.72 19.65 -2.58
N LYS A 25 -1.90 18.60 -2.37
CA LYS A 25 -0.66 18.30 -3.08
C LYS A 25 -0.72 16.86 -3.59
N LEU A 26 -0.12 16.61 -4.76
CA LEU A 26 0.04 15.26 -5.29
C LEU A 26 1.33 14.66 -4.73
N VAL A 27 1.17 13.60 -3.94
CA VAL A 27 2.27 12.82 -3.37
C VAL A 27 2.17 11.41 -3.93
N SER A 28 3.28 10.85 -4.40
CA SER A 28 3.33 9.51 -4.97
C SER A 28 4.45 8.70 -4.36
N ALA A 29 4.23 7.39 -4.19
CA ALA A 29 5.28 6.44 -3.84
C ALA A 29 5.03 5.07 -4.48
N PRO A 30 6.07 4.23 -4.59
CA PRO A 30 5.92 2.85 -5.02
C PRO A 30 4.99 2.07 -4.09
N LEU A 31 4.06 1.29 -4.65
CA LEU A 31 3.15 0.44 -3.87
C LEU A 31 3.94 -0.53 -2.98
N ASP A 32 5.01 -1.12 -3.52
CA ASP A 32 5.87 -2.04 -2.77
C ASP A 32 6.43 -1.40 -1.50
N GLU A 33 6.90 -0.14 -1.58
CA GLU A 33 7.42 0.59 -0.42
C GLU A 33 6.31 0.91 0.59
N VAL A 34 5.15 1.36 0.11
CA VAL A 34 3.98 1.66 0.97
C VAL A 34 3.55 0.40 1.72
N LEU A 35 3.52 -0.75 1.05
CA LEU A 35 3.23 -2.04 1.67
C LEU A 35 4.35 -2.45 2.64
N TYR A 36 5.62 -2.28 2.27
CA TYR A 36 6.78 -2.59 3.11
C TYR A 36 6.71 -1.85 4.46
N TYR A 37 6.34 -0.57 4.42
CA TYR A 37 6.08 0.24 5.60
C TYR A 37 4.88 -0.24 6.41
N ALA A 38 3.76 -0.56 5.74
CA ALA A 38 2.56 -1.07 6.41
C ALA A 38 2.81 -2.41 7.13
N TYR A 39 3.77 -3.22 6.65
CA TYR A 39 4.26 -4.43 7.32
C TYR A 39 5.24 -4.16 8.48
N GLY A 40 5.51 -2.91 8.82
CA GLY A 40 6.35 -2.51 9.95
C GLY A 40 7.85 -2.47 9.63
N LYS A 41 8.23 -2.42 8.35
CA LYS A 41 9.63 -2.27 7.95
C LYS A 41 9.99 -0.81 7.68
N ASP A 42 11.26 -0.49 7.85
CA ASP A 42 11.78 0.83 7.49
C ASP A 42 11.67 1.07 5.99
N ALA A 43 10.90 2.09 5.62
CA ALA A 43 10.81 2.60 4.26
C ALA A 43 10.75 4.14 4.30
N VAL A 44 11.38 4.76 3.30
CA VAL A 44 11.46 6.22 3.19
C VAL A 44 10.19 6.72 2.50
N LEU A 45 9.14 6.91 3.30
CA LEU A 45 7.86 7.42 2.82
C LEU A 45 7.54 8.81 3.36
N PRO A 46 6.91 9.67 2.55
CA PRO A 46 6.28 10.90 3.02
C PRO A 46 5.29 10.61 4.17
N GLU A 47 5.22 11.52 5.15
CA GLU A 47 4.34 11.33 6.31
C GLU A 47 2.86 11.19 5.93
N GLU A 48 2.45 11.85 4.86
CA GLU A 48 1.07 11.79 4.37
C GLU A 48 0.72 10.38 3.88
N LEU A 49 1.66 9.69 3.22
CA LEU A 49 1.47 8.31 2.76
C LEU A 49 1.53 7.30 3.92
N LYS A 50 2.36 7.57 4.94
CA LYS A 50 2.43 6.73 6.15
C LYS A 50 1.07 6.62 6.87
N LYS A 51 0.28 7.70 6.87
CA LYS A 51 -1.06 7.73 7.49
C LYS A 51 -2.06 6.82 6.80
N VAL A 52 -1.94 6.65 5.48
CA VAL A 52 -2.87 5.85 4.66
C VAL A 52 -2.32 4.44 4.35
N ALA A 53 -1.05 4.16 4.66
CA ALA A 53 -0.39 2.90 4.29
C ALA A 53 -1.10 1.64 4.81
N HIS A 54 -1.60 1.66 6.05
CA HIS A 54 -2.34 0.52 6.61
C HIS A 54 -3.72 0.32 5.95
N ASP A 55 -4.38 1.41 5.54
CA ASP A 55 -5.65 1.32 4.80
C ASP A 55 -5.42 0.77 3.40
N VAL A 56 -4.34 1.22 2.73
CA VAL A 56 -3.89 0.68 1.43
C VAL A 56 -3.65 -0.82 1.56
N LEU A 57 -2.94 -1.29 2.58
CA LEU A 57 -2.70 -2.71 2.84
C LEU A 57 -4.02 -3.48 3.04
N ARG A 58 -4.94 -2.95 3.84
CA ARG A 58 -6.24 -3.60 4.10
C ARG A 58 -7.04 -3.77 2.82
N VAL A 59 -7.15 -2.70 2.04
CA VAL A 59 -7.88 -2.69 0.77
C VAL A 59 -7.22 -3.60 -0.25
N PHE A 60 -5.88 -3.57 -0.33
CA PHE A 60 -5.12 -4.47 -1.17
C PHE A 60 -5.44 -5.93 -0.85
N ASN A 61 -5.41 -6.31 0.44
CA ASN A 61 -5.74 -7.67 0.86
C ASN A 61 -7.20 -8.04 0.56
N SER A 62 -8.16 -7.16 0.83
CA SER A 62 -9.58 -7.41 0.54
C SER A 62 -9.86 -7.61 -0.95
N ILE A 63 -9.15 -6.89 -1.83
CA ILE A 63 -9.33 -7.03 -3.28
C ILE A 63 -8.53 -8.23 -3.82
N SER A 64 -7.38 -8.54 -3.21
CA SER A 64 -6.59 -9.73 -3.57
C SER A 64 -7.29 -11.04 -3.24
N ASP A 65 -8.04 -11.09 -2.13
CA ASP A 65 -8.82 -12.27 -1.72
C ASP A 65 -9.96 -12.61 -2.70
N GLU A 66 -10.57 -11.60 -3.35
CA GLU A 66 -11.72 -11.81 -4.22
C GLU A 66 -11.38 -12.12 -5.70
N GLY A 67 -10.11 -12.09 -6.12
CA GLY A 67 -9.81 -12.18 -7.56
C GLY A 67 -8.46 -12.71 -8.05
N ASN A 68 -7.42 -12.92 -7.22
CA ASN A 68 -6.17 -13.51 -7.72
C ASN A 68 -5.18 -13.85 -6.59
N ALA A 69 -5.39 -14.98 -5.92
CA ALA A 69 -4.43 -15.55 -4.99
C ALA A 69 -3.11 -16.05 -5.63
N LEU A 70 -2.83 -15.78 -6.93
CA LEU A 70 -1.78 -16.50 -7.67
C LEU A 70 -0.88 -15.68 -8.63
N LYS A 71 -0.85 -14.34 -8.59
CA LYS A 71 0.06 -13.59 -9.49
C LYS A 71 1.00 -12.56 -8.89
N PHE A 72 0.80 -12.17 -7.64
CA PHE A 72 1.78 -11.34 -6.96
C PHE A 72 2.36 -12.20 -5.87
N VAL A 73 3.60 -12.63 -6.10
CA VAL A 73 4.45 -13.24 -5.08
C VAL A 73 4.41 -12.28 -3.91
N ILE A 74 3.55 -12.55 -2.93
CA ILE A 74 3.76 -12.07 -1.57
C ILE A 74 5.15 -12.60 -1.26
N PRO A 75 6.18 -11.73 -1.13
CA PRO A 75 7.47 -12.22 -0.70
C PRO A 75 7.19 -12.92 0.62
N ASP A 76 7.53 -14.20 0.73
CA ASP A 76 7.33 -14.97 1.95
C ASP A 76 8.19 -14.33 3.05
N PHE A 77 7.61 -13.34 3.72
CA PHE A 77 8.26 -12.56 4.77
C PHE A 77 8.27 -13.33 6.10
N SER A 78 7.78 -14.58 6.13
CA SER A 78 7.76 -15.44 7.31
C SER A 78 9.10 -16.10 7.63
N ARG A 79 10.16 -15.88 6.84
CA ARG A 79 11.50 -16.42 7.13
C ARG A 79 12.51 -15.30 7.40
N ARG A 80 12.58 -14.86 8.65
CA ARG A 80 13.83 -14.55 9.41
C ARG A 80 13.47 -13.96 10.78
N VAL A 81 12.85 -14.78 11.62
CA VAL A 81 13.04 -14.66 13.07
C VAL A 81 13.45 -16.04 13.54
N THR A 82 14.75 -16.27 13.60
CA THR A 82 15.30 -17.29 14.48
C THR A 82 16.58 -16.73 15.06
N ALA A 83 16.59 -16.70 16.38
CA ALA A 83 17.56 -16.15 17.30
C ALA A 83 18.92 -16.86 17.26
#